data_AF-A0A3D5C2W2-F1
#
_entry.id   AF-A0A3D5C2W2-F1
#
_cell.length_a   1.000
_cell.length_b   1.000
_cell.length_c   1.000
_cell.angle_alpha   90.00
_cell.angle_beta   90.00
_cell.angle_gamma   90.00
#
_symmetry.space_group_name_H-M   'P 1'
#
loop_
_entity.id
_entity.type
_entity.pdbx_description
1 polymer ?
#
loop_
_entity_poly.entity_id
_entity_poly.type
_entity_poly.pdbx_seq_one_letter_code
_entity_poly.pdbx_strand_id
1 'polypeptide(L)'
;MIDVVVVTHGQVALTRRAVRSVKSCEAGIASITVVNTASNKNFELLNDSGLSVTVIDQPGNPGYGGAANVGVGRGVAPFILVANADIWAHKSSLNNLLGVL
;
A
#
# COMPACT_ATOMS: atom_id res chain seq x y z
N MET A 1 0.57 -12.38 -9.44
CA MET A 1 0.34 -11.87 -8.07
C MET A 1 1.18 -10.63 -7.86
N ILE A 2 0.72 -9.65 -7.09
CA ILE A 2 1.35 -8.35 -6.88
C ILE A 2 1.41 -7.99 -5.40
N ASP A 3 2.54 -7.50 -4.93
CA ASP A 3 2.65 -6.85 -3.62
C ASP A 3 2.39 -5.35 -3.77
N VAL A 4 1.55 -4.80 -2.90
CA VAL A 4 1.21 -3.37 -2.92
C VAL A 4 1.91 -2.67 -1.78
N VAL A 5 2.66 -1.62 -2.10
CA VAL A 5 3.30 -0.73 -1.15
C VAL A 5 2.63 0.64 -1.25
N VAL A 6 1.97 1.07 -0.18
CA VAL A 6 1.37 2.40 -0.06
C VAL A 6 2.22 3.26 0.86
N VAL A 7 2.83 4.32 0.34
CA VAL A 7 3.58 5.28 1.14
C VAL A 7 2.66 6.41 1.60
N THR A 8 2.71 6.74 2.88
CA THR A 8 1.92 7.82 3.48
C THR A 8 2.75 8.66 4.44
N HIS A 9 2.36 9.91 4.65
CA HIS A 9 2.91 10.79 5.68
C HIS A 9 1.80 11.23 6.62
N GLY A 10 1.33 10.31 7.48
CA GLY A 10 0.34 10.62 8.51
C GLY A 10 -1.10 10.84 8.03
N GLN A 11 -1.41 10.59 6.75
CA GLN A 11 -2.74 10.85 6.17
C GLN A 11 -3.69 9.65 6.28
N VAL A 12 -4.12 9.33 7.51
CA VAL A 12 -4.91 8.11 7.82
C VAL A 12 -6.15 7.93 6.94
N ALA A 13 -6.94 8.99 6.72
CA ALA A 13 -8.17 8.90 5.93
C ALA A 13 -7.90 8.57 4.45
N LEU A 14 -6.88 9.22 3.86
CA LEU A 14 -6.49 8.97 2.47
C LEU A 14 -5.90 7.57 2.32
N THR A 15 -5.01 7.17 3.22
CA THR A 15 -4.43 5.83 3.23
C THR A 15 -5.50 4.74 3.34
N ARG A 16 -6.49 4.91 4.24
CA ARG A 16 -7.62 3.98 4.35
C ARG A 16 -8.38 3.85 3.03
N ARG A 17 -8.67 4.99 2.38
CA ARG A 17 -9.38 5.02 1.10
C ARG A 17 -8.57 4.34 0.00
N ALA A 18 -7.28 4.66 -0.12
CA ALA A 18 -6.39 4.04 -1.10
C ALA A 18 -6.33 2.52 -0.92
N VAL A 19 -6.06 2.05 0.30
CA VAL A 19 -6.04 0.62 0.63
C VAL A 19 -7.36 -0.06 0.29
N ARG A 20 -8.51 0.54 0.66
CA ARG A 20 -9.84 -0.02 0.32
C ARG A 20 -10.07 -0.07 -1.20
N SER A 21 -9.70 0.99 -1.93
CA SER A 21 -9.84 1.03 -3.38
C SER A 21 -8.99 -0.06 -4.06
N VAL A 22 -7.76 -0.26 -3.58
CA VAL A 22 -6.88 -1.35 -4.05
C VAL A 22 -7.48 -2.71 -3.74
N LYS A 23 -7.94 -2.96 -2.50
CA LYS A 23 -8.61 -4.23 -2.13
C LYS A 23 -9.82 -4.51 -3.03
N SER A 24 -10.57 -3.48 -3.44
CA SER A 24 -11.74 -3.63 -4.32
C SER A 24 -11.40 -3.99 -5.78
N CYS A 25 -10.12 -4.05 -6.16
CA CYS A 25 -9.72 -4.64 -7.43
C CYS A 25 -9.87 -6.18 -7.45
N GLU A 26 -10.09 -6.80 -6.28
CA GLU A 26 -10.49 -8.21 -6.05
C GLU A 26 -9.55 -9.32 -6.56
N ALA A 27 -8.52 -9.03 -7.37
CA ALA A 27 -7.67 -10.05 -7.98
C ALA A 27 -6.17 -9.77 -7.84
N GLY A 28 -5.42 -10.86 -7.60
CA GLY A 28 -3.97 -10.91 -7.76
C GLY A 28 -3.13 -10.26 -6.67
N ILE A 29 -3.71 -9.62 -5.65
CA ILE A 29 -2.95 -9.01 -4.54
C ILE A 29 -2.43 -10.11 -3.61
N ALA A 30 -1.10 -10.18 -3.43
CA ALA A 30 -0.45 -11.07 -2.47
C ALA A 30 -0.38 -10.44 -1.07
N SER A 31 0.04 -9.18 -0.99
CA SER A 31 0.10 -8.43 0.26
C SER A 31 -0.13 -6.93 0.05
N ILE A 32 -0.50 -6.24 1.13
CA ILE A 32 -0.53 -4.77 1.18
C ILE A 32 0.31 -4.32 2.37
N THR A 33 1.34 -3.54 2.09
CA THR A 33 2.18 -2.89 3.10
C THR A 33 1.97 -1.37 3.03
N VAL A 34 1.64 -0.75 4.15
CA VAL A 34 1.59 0.71 4.31
C VAL A 34 2.86 1.15 5.02
N VAL A 35 3.62 2.05 4.40
CA VAL A 35 4.79 2.67 5.03
C VAL A 35 4.44 4.09 5.43
N ASN A 36 4.34 4.32 6.73
CA ASN A 36 4.04 5.62 7.31
C ASN A 36 5.33 6.33 7.70
N THR A 37 5.60 7.47 7.07
CA THR A 37 6.81 8.26 7.30
C THR A 37 6.62 9.40 8.31
N ALA A 38 5.40 9.57 8.83
CA ALA A 38 5.12 10.54 9.88
C ALA A 38 5.40 9.96 11.26
N SER A 39 5.68 10.83 12.23
CA SER A 39 5.83 10.43 13.64
C SER A 39 4.52 9.98 14.31
N ASN A 40 3.38 10.20 13.66
CA ASN A 40 2.05 9.85 14.15
C ASN A 40 1.74 8.36 13.86
N LYS A 41 1.33 7.59 14.87
CA LYS A 41 1.15 6.13 14.82
C LYS A 41 -0.31 5.66 14.71
N ASN A 42 -1.27 6.54 14.40
CA ASN A 42 -2.71 6.22 14.42
C ASN A 42 -3.22 5.34 13.23
N PHE A 43 -2.41 4.39 12.74
CA PHE A 43 -2.75 3.51 11.62
C PHE A 43 -3.23 2.11 12.02
N GLU A 44 -3.34 1.81 13.32
CA GLU A 44 -3.92 0.56 13.85
C GLU A 44 -5.32 0.27 13.30
N LEU A 45 -6.03 1.31 12.85
CA LEU A 45 -7.38 1.25 12.32
C LEU A 45 -7.48 0.77 10.85
N LEU A 46 -6.36 0.42 10.20
CA LEU A 46 -6.35 -0.14 8.84
C LEU A 46 -6.65 -1.65 8.78
N ASN A 47 -6.76 -2.30 9.94
CA ASN A 47 -7.24 -3.67 10.07
C ASN A 47 -8.76 -3.76 9.87
N ASP A 48 -9.22 -3.53 8.64
CA ASP A 48 -10.54 -3.98 8.18
C ASP A 48 -10.47 -5.47 7.79
N SER A 49 -11.54 -6.21 8.07
CA SER A 49 -11.70 -7.62 7.72
C SER A 49 -11.51 -7.89 6.22
N GLY A 50 -10.90 -9.02 5.86
CA GLY A 50 -10.66 -9.45 4.47
C GLY A 50 -9.18 -9.74 4.18
N LEU A 51 -8.39 -8.71 3.86
CA LEU A 51 -6.95 -8.82 3.57
C LEU A 51 -6.14 -8.12 4.66
N SER A 52 -5.18 -8.83 5.29
CA SER A 52 -4.31 -8.23 6.31
C SER A 52 -3.43 -7.15 5.70
N VAL A 53 -3.42 -5.96 6.32
CA VAL A 53 -2.56 -4.84 5.92
C VAL A 53 -1.43 -4.75 6.92
N THR A 54 -0.20 -4.82 6.45
CA THR A 54 0.97 -4.61 7.30
C THR A 54 1.28 -3.12 7.33
N VAL A 55 1.37 -2.53 8.52
CA VAL A 55 1.80 -1.14 8.68
C VAL A 55 3.23 -1.10 9.21
N ILE A 56 4.09 -0.32 8.55
CA ILE A 56 5.45 -0.03 9.00
C ILE A 56 5.54 1.45 9.33
N ASP A 57 5.78 1.76 10.59
CA ASP A 57 6.16 3.11 11.00
C ASP A 57 7.66 3.31 10.74
N GLN A 58 7.98 4.27 9.87
CA GLN A 58 9.33 4.65 9.51
C GLN A 58 9.56 6.13 9.89
N PRO A 59 9.72 6.44 11.19
CA PRO A 59 9.94 7.81 11.65
C PRO A 59 11.25 8.37 11.09
N GLY A 60 11.28 9.68 10.82
CA GLY A 60 12.45 10.38 10.25
C GLY A 60 12.35 10.70 8.75
N ASN A 61 11.30 10.21 8.07
CA ASN A 61 10.97 10.52 6.67
C ASN A 61 12.15 10.37 5.70
N PRO A 62 12.50 9.14 5.28
CA PRO A 62 13.57 8.90 4.30
C PRO A 62 13.21 9.33 2.86
N GLY A 63 12.14 10.10 2.68
CA GLY A 63 11.55 10.41 1.38
C GLY A 63 10.75 9.24 0.79
N TYR A 64 10.03 9.51 -0.30
CA TYR A 64 9.14 8.54 -0.94
C TYR A 64 9.86 7.27 -1.40
N GLY A 65 10.99 7.42 -2.12
CA GLY A 65 11.76 6.28 -2.61
C GLY A 65 12.35 5.41 -1.49
N GLY A 66 12.86 6.04 -0.42
CA GLY A 66 13.35 5.32 0.75
C GLY A 66 12.26 4.52 1.45
N ALA A 67 11.08 5.14 1.64
CA ALA A 67 9.92 4.47 2.20
C ALA A 67 9.39 3.34 1.31
N ALA A 68 9.35 3.55 -0.01
CA ALA A 68 8.97 2.52 -0.97
C ALA A 68 9.88 1.29 -0.87
N ASN A 69 11.20 1.48 -0.80
CA ASN A 69 12.17 0.40 -0.66
C ASN A 69 11.97 -0.41 0.64
N VAL A 70 11.64 0.27 1.75
CA VAL A 70 11.30 -0.40 3.02
C VAL A 70 10.07 -1.30 2.86
N GLY A 71 9.04 -0.83 2.15
CA GLY A 71 7.84 -1.62 1.90
C GLY A 71 8.07 -2.79 0.94
N VAL A 72 8.83 -2.55 -0.13
CA VAL A 72 9.24 -3.56 -1.14
C VAL A 72 9.89 -4.77 -0.45
N GLY A 73 10.75 -4.52 0.54
CA GLY A 73 11.45 -5.57 1.28
C GLY A 73 10.56 -6.50 2.13
N ARG A 74 9.24 -6.27 2.19
CA ARG A 74 8.28 -7.19 2.86
C ARG A 74 7.63 -8.18 1.91
N GLY A 75 7.59 -7.85 0.62
CA GLY A 75 6.96 -8.64 -0.41
C GLY A 75 7.92 -9.65 -1.03
N VAL A 76 7.35 -10.67 -1.67
CA VAL A 76 8.08 -11.67 -2.48
C VAL A 76 7.36 -11.99 -3.80
N ALA A 77 6.26 -11.30 -4.10
CA ALA A 77 5.53 -11.47 -5.35
C ALA A 77 6.37 -11.00 -6.55
N PRO A 78 6.15 -11.57 -7.75
CA PRO A 78 6.92 -11.22 -8.94
C PRO A 78 6.69 -9.78 -9.42
N PHE A 79 5.61 -9.12 -8.98
CA PHE A 79 5.30 -7.74 -9.32
C PHE A 79 5.08 -6.92 -8.06
N ILE A 80 5.43 -5.63 -8.13
CA ILE A 80 5.22 -4.68 -7.05
C ILE A 80 4.52 -3.44 -7.58
N LEU A 81 3.46 -3.01 -6.91
CA LEU A 81 2.87 -1.70 -7.10
C LEU A 81 3.33 -0.79 -5.96
N VAL A 82 4.04 0.29 -6.29
CA VAL A 82 4.35 1.36 -5.34
C VAL A 82 3.42 2.54 -5.61
N ALA A 83 2.71 3.00 -4.59
CA ALA A 83 1.74 4.09 -4.71
C ALA A 83 1.78 5.07 -3.53
N ASN A 84 1.39 6.31 -3.80
CA ASN A 84 1.05 7.29 -2.76
C ASN A 84 -0.30 6.96 -2.09
N ALA A 85 -0.53 7.52 -0.90
CA ALA A 85 -1.79 7.34 -0.16
C ALA A 85 -3.01 8.08 -0.74
N ASP A 86 -2.84 8.95 -1.73
CA ASP A 86 -3.90 9.74 -2.33
C ASP A 86 -4.52 9.09 -3.58
N ILE A 87 -4.02 7.92 -4.01
CA ILE A 87 -4.58 7.18 -5.14
C ILE A 87 -6.02 6.72 -4.91
N TRP A 88 -6.70 6.47 -6.03
CA TRP A 88 -7.97 5.76 -6.07
C TRP A 88 -7.90 4.70 -7.17
N ALA A 89 -7.71 3.44 -6.80
CA ALA A 89 -7.75 2.35 -7.77
C ALA A 89 -9.20 2.07 -8.19
N HIS A 90 -9.46 2.05 -9.49
CA HIS A 90 -10.76 1.66 -10.03
C HIS A 90 -10.81 0.15 -10.23
N LYS A 91 -12.03 -0.37 -10.43
CA LYS A 91 -12.22 -1.80 -10.75
C LYS A 91 -11.32 -2.19 -11.93
N SER A 92 -10.69 -3.35 -11.82
CA SER A 92 -9.75 -3.90 -12.81
C SER A 92 -8.45 -3.14 -13.03
N SER A 93 -8.15 -2.04 -12.31
CA SER A 93 -6.89 -1.29 -12.50
C SER A 93 -5.65 -2.17 -12.35
N LEU A 94 -5.62 -3.06 -11.35
CA LEU A 94 -4.49 -3.98 -11.16
C LEU A 94 -4.38 -5.03 -12.27
N ASN A 95 -5.51 -5.59 -12.72
CA ASN A 95 -5.51 -6.58 -13.80
C ASN A 95 -5.02 -5.96 -15.11
N ASN A 96 -5.44 -4.73 -15.40
CA ASN A 96 -4.98 -4.00 -16.60
C ASN A 96 -3.47 -3.72 -16.54
N LEU A 97 -2.93 -3.38 -15.36
CA LEU A 97 -1.49 -3.17 -15.18
C LEU A 97 -0.69 -4.47 -15.36
N LEU A 98 -1.23 -5.60 -14.87
CA LEU A 98 -0.57 -6.90 -15.02
C LEU A 98 -0.70 -7.48 -16.43
N GLY A 99 -1.72 -7.10 -17.20
CA GLY A 99 -1.96 -7.59 -18.56
C GLY A 99 -1.12 -6.92 -19.65
N VAL A 100 -0.30 -5.91 -19.31
CA VAL A 100 0.62 -5.24 -20.25
C VAL A 100 2.07 -5.70 -20.10
N LEU A 101 2.32 -6.69 -19.24
CA LEU A 101 3.63 -7.31 -18.98
C LEU A 101 3.68 -8.71 -19.60
#